data_AF-X0QVS4-F1
#
_entry.id   AF-X0QVS4-F1
#
_cell.length_a   1.000
_cell.length_b   1.000
_cell.length_c   1.000
_cell.angle_alpha   90.00
_cell.angle_beta   90.00
_cell.angle_gamma   90.00
#
_symmetry.space_group_name_H-M   'P 1'
#
loop_
_entity.id
_entity.type
_entity.pdbx_description
1 polymer ?
#
loop_
_entity_poly.entity_id
_entity_poly.type
_entity_poly.pdbx_seq_one_letter_code
_entity_poly.pdbx_strand_id
1 'polypeptide(L)'
;MLAGSGVTVNSILPGPTRTEGAKAMMQELADERGVSAEEMEGVFLDENRPSTLLKRFATPEEIANMSVYIASTQASATTGSALRVEGGIVESIA
;
A
#
# COMPACT_ATOMS: atom_id res chain seq x y z
N MET A 1 -29.09 8.00 -1.56
CA MET A 1 -28.68 7.53 -0.22
C MET A 1 -28.50 6.02 -0.26
N LEU A 2 -27.43 5.47 0.34
CA LEU A 2 -27.15 4.02 0.33
C LEU A 2 -27.90 3.25 1.43
N ALA A 3 -28.54 3.94 2.37
CA ALA A 3 -29.26 3.34 3.49
C ALA A 3 -30.31 2.32 3.01
N GLY A 4 -30.31 1.13 3.61
CA GLY A 4 -31.25 0.04 3.29
C GLY A 4 -30.93 -0.77 2.03
N SER A 5 -29.88 -0.43 1.28
CA SER A 5 -29.52 -1.14 0.04
C SER A 5 -28.65 -2.39 0.25
N GLY A 6 -28.00 -2.52 1.40
CA GLY A 6 -26.97 -3.55 1.64
C GLY A 6 -25.63 -3.29 0.95
N VAL A 7 -25.46 -2.15 0.25
CA VAL A 7 -24.20 -1.75 -0.38
C VAL A 7 -23.24 -1.13 0.63
N THR A 8 -21.99 -1.57 0.61
CA THR A 8 -20.87 -0.94 1.35
C THR A 8 -19.99 -0.11 0.40
N VAL A 9 -19.37 0.95 0.93
CA VAL A 9 -18.41 1.78 0.18
C VAL A 9 -17.22 2.05 1.08
N ASN A 10 -16.01 1.72 0.61
CA ASN A 10 -14.77 1.91 1.36
C ASN A 10 -13.67 2.43 0.43
N SER A 11 -12.58 2.92 1.02
CA SER A 11 -11.35 3.30 0.31
C SER A 11 -10.19 2.43 0.77
N ILE A 12 -9.33 2.00 -0.15
CA ILE A 12 -8.05 1.34 0.16
C ILE A 12 -6.93 2.37 -0.03
N LEU A 13 -6.08 2.52 0.98
CA LEU A 13 -4.98 3.47 1.02
C LEU A 13 -3.66 2.69 0.98
N PRO A 14 -3.15 2.34 -0.21
CA PRO A 14 -1.91 1.59 -0.33
C PRO A 14 -0.68 2.46 -0.05
N GLY A 15 0.34 1.85 0.53
CA GLY A 15 1.68 2.44 0.65
C GLY A 15 2.54 2.17 -0.59
N PRO A 16 3.87 2.37 -0.49
CA PRO A 16 4.81 1.97 -1.53
C PRO A 16 4.58 0.51 -1.93
N THR A 17 4.29 0.30 -3.22
CA THR A 17 3.89 -0.99 -3.77
C THR A 17 4.72 -1.28 -5.01
N ARG A 18 5.23 -2.52 -5.15
CA ARG A 18 6.08 -2.99 -6.27
C ARG A 18 5.29 -3.17 -7.58
N THR A 19 4.69 -2.10 -8.06
CA THR A 19 4.10 -2.04 -9.40
C THR A 19 5.20 -1.97 -10.47
N GLU A 20 4.87 -2.24 -11.72
CA GLU A 20 5.83 -2.12 -12.83
C GLU A 20 6.40 -0.70 -12.96
N GLY A 21 5.58 0.33 -12.74
CA GLY A 21 6.05 1.72 -12.73
C GLY A 21 6.99 2.02 -11.56
N ALA A 22 6.72 1.48 -10.37
CA ALA A 22 7.61 1.64 -9.22
C ALA A 22 8.94 0.92 -9.41
N LYS A 23 8.94 -0.29 -10.01
CA LYS A 23 10.16 -1.01 -10.37
C LYS A 23 11.01 -0.22 -11.36
N ALA A 24 10.38 0.33 -12.40
CA ALA A 24 11.08 1.17 -13.39
C ALA A 24 11.71 2.40 -12.74
N MET A 25 10.97 3.08 -11.86
CA MET A 25 11.49 4.22 -11.08
C MET A 25 12.69 3.83 -10.20
N MET A 26 12.60 2.71 -9.47
CA MET A 26 13.72 2.27 -8.62
C MET A 26 14.94 1.90 -9.45
N GLN A 27 14.76 1.31 -10.64
CA GLN A 27 15.86 1.03 -11.56
C GLN A 27 16.55 2.32 -12.03
N GLU A 28 15.79 3.34 -12.43
CA GLU A 28 16.34 4.63 -12.86
C GLU A 28 17.16 5.29 -11.74
N LEU A 29 16.62 5.33 -10.51
CA LEU A 29 17.34 5.86 -9.35
C LEU A 29 18.57 5.02 -8.98
N ALA A 30 18.49 3.70 -9.15
CA ALA A 30 19.61 2.80 -8.87
C ALA A 30 20.77 3.05 -9.83
N ASP A 31 20.48 3.25 -11.12
CA ASP A 31 21.48 3.57 -12.14
C ASP A 31 22.18 4.90 -11.84
N GLU A 32 21.44 5.92 -11.38
CA GLU A 32 22.00 7.21 -10.97
C GLU A 32 22.93 7.11 -9.76
N ARG A 33 22.61 6.22 -8.82
CA ARG A 33 23.35 6.06 -7.56
C ARG A 33 24.40 4.94 -7.58
N GLY A 34 24.47 4.15 -8.66
CA GLY A 34 25.42 3.06 -8.81
C GLY A 34 25.18 1.88 -7.86
N VAL A 35 23.92 1.60 -7.52
CA VAL A 35 23.50 0.47 -6.66
C VAL A 35 22.55 -0.46 -7.43
N SER A 36 22.18 -1.60 -6.86
CA SER A 36 21.12 -2.44 -7.44
C SER A 36 19.72 -1.85 -7.18
N ALA A 37 18.75 -2.19 -8.03
CA ALA A 37 17.35 -1.77 -7.82
C ALA A 37 16.76 -2.29 -6.50
N GLU A 38 17.18 -3.47 -6.04
CA GLU A 38 16.75 -4.04 -4.75
C GLU A 38 17.31 -3.24 -3.57
N GLU A 39 18.59 -2.87 -3.61
CA GLU A 39 19.20 -2.00 -2.60
C GLU A 39 18.58 -0.59 -2.62
N MET A 40 18.31 -0.06 -3.81
CA MET A 40 17.73 1.27 -3.99
C MET A 40 16.34 1.39 -3.36
N GLU A 41 15.55 0.31 -3.34
CA GLU A 41 14.26 0.31 -2.67
C GLU A 41 14.40 0.55 -1.16
N GLY A 42 15.39 -0.10 -0.52
CA GLY A 42 15.70 0.11 0.89
C GLY A 42 16.15 1.55 1.15
N VAL A 43 17.08 2.06 0.34
CA VAL A 43 17.54 3.45 0.41
C VAL A 43 16.37 4.42 0.26
N PHE A 44 15.48 4.19 -0.70
CA PHE A 44 14.31 5.03 -0.93
C PHE A 44 13.40 5.08 0.29
N LEU A 45 13.13 3.93 0.92
CA LEU A 45 12.30 3.88 2.12
C LEU A 45 12.95 4.59 3.30
N ASP A 46 14.25 4.41 3.52
CA ASP A 46 14.95 5.07 4.62
C ASP A 46 14.97 6.60 4.43
N GLU A 47 15.13 7.08 3.21
CA GLU A 47 15.14 8.51 2.90
C GLU A 47 13.74 9.14 2.90
N ASN A 48 12.73 8.45 2.38
CA ASN A 48 11.42 9.05 2.09
C ASN A 48 10.31 8.59 3.04
N ARG A 49 10.42 7.39 3.60
CA ARG A 49 9.39 6.75 4.44
C ARG A 49 10.01 6.09 5.69
N PRO A 50 10.84 6.81 6.47
CA PRO A 50 11.63 6.22 7.55
C PRO A 50 10.77 5.55 8.64
N SER A 51 9.54 6.01 8.83
CA SER A 51 8.58 5.48 9.79
C SER A 51 7.97 4.12 9.39
N THR A 52 8.13 3.68 8.13
CA THR A 52 7.52 2.42 7.68
C THR A 52 7.99 1.25 8.56
N LEU A 53 7.02 0.49 9.08
CA LEU A 53 7.30 -0.71 9.87
C LEU A 53 7.57 -1.92 8.98
N LEU A 54 7.04 -1.92 7.75
CA LEU A 54 7.18 -3.04 6.81
C LEU A 54 8.59 -3.14 6.23
N LYS A 55 9.33 -2.03 6.15
CA LYS A 55 10.73 -1.96 5.67
C LYS A 55 10.97 -2.58 4.28
N ARG A 56 9.92 -2.68 3.48
CA ARG A 56 9.92 -3.07 2.07
C ARG A 56 8.66 -2.51 1.41
N PHE A 57 8.64 -2.44 0.09
CA PHE A 57 7.40 -2.20 -0.64
C PHE A 57 6.49 -3.41 -0.47
N ALA A 58 5.19 -3.13 -0.40
CA ALA A 58 4.17 -4.16 -0.51
C ALA A 58 4.15 -4.74 -1.93
N THR A 59 3.65 -5.96 -2.10
CA THR A 59 3.35 -6.50 -3.42
C THR A 59 1.95 -6.09 -3.88
N PRO A 60 1.68 -6.05 -5.19
CA PRO A 60 0.31 -5.85 -5.70
C PRO A 60 -0.70 -6.84 -5.11
N GLU A 61 -0.29 -8.09 -4.87
CA GLU A 61 -1.13 -9.13 -4.28
C GLU A 61 -1.52 -8.80 -2.83
N GLU A 62 -0.63 -8.18 -2.05
CA GLU A 62 -0.95 -7.73 -0.68
C GLU A 62 -2.06 -6.66 -0.70
N ILE A 63 -2.07 -5.77 -1.70
CA ILE A 63 -3.15 -4.78 -1.90
C ILE A 63 -4.44 -5.47 -2.40
N ALA A 64 -4.29 -6.43 -3.33
CA ALA A 64 -5.41 -7.19 -3.87
C ALA A 64 -6.12 -8.02 -2.78
N ASN A 65 -5.39 -8.57 -1.82
CA ASN A 65 -5.96 -9.33 -0.71
C ASN A 65 -6.92 -8.49 0.13
N MET A 66 -6.59 -7.21 0.39
CA MET A 66 -7.53 -6.29 1.04
C MET A 66 -8.75 -6.03 0.17
N SER A 67 -8.56 -5.85 -1.15
CA SER A 67 -9.66 -5.66 -2.10
C SER A 67 -10.63 -6.84 -2.11
N VAL A 68 -10.11 -8.06 -2.12
CA VAL A 68 -10.90 -9.30 -2.04
C VAL A 68 -11.65 -9.36 -0.71
N TYR A 69 -10.99 -9.06 0.42
CA TYR A 69 -11.64 -9.06 1.72
C TYR A 69 -12.81 -8.06 1.77
N ILE A 70 -12.61 -6.82 1.34
CA ILE A 70 -13.67 -5.79 1.45
C ILE A 70 -14.82 -6.00 0.47
N ALA A 71 -14.59 -6.74 -0.62
CA ALA A 71 -15.63 -7.16 -1.57
C ALA A 71 -16.38 -8.42 -1.10
N SER A 72 -15.90 -9.10 -0.05
CA SER A 72 -16.48 -10.35 0.45
C SER A 72 -17.62 -10.13 1.44
N THR A 73 -18.41 -11.17 1.69
CA THR A 73 -19.51 -11.12 2.68
C THR A 73 -19.01 -10.93 4.12
N GLN A 74 -17.76 -11.32 4.38
CA GLN A 74 -17.07 -11.17 5.66
C GLN A 74 -16.87 -9.70 6.04
N ALA A 75 -16.90 -8.78 5.06
CA ALA A 75 -16.79 -7.33 5.28
C ALA A 75 -18.14 -6.60 5.21
N SER A 76 -19.26 -7.31 5.29
CA SER A 76 -20.63 -6.73 5.14
C SER A 76 -20.97 -5.61 6.14
N ALA A 77 -20.28 -5.51 7.27
CA ALA A 77 -20.44 -4.43 8.24
C ALA A 77 -19.42 -3.28 8.09
N THR A 78 -18.52 -3.36 7.10
CA THR A 78 -17.47 -2.36 6.87
C THR A 78 -17.91 -1.41 5.77
N THR A 79 -18.26 -0.17 6.12
CA THR A 79 -18.64 0.88 5.16
C THR A 79 -18.24 2.26 5.68
N GLY A 80 -17.90 3.18 4.80
CA GLY A 80 -17.41 4.52 5.12
C GLY A 80 -15.96 4.54 5.62
N SER A 81 -15.22 3.43 5.49
CA SER A 81 -13.88 3.31 6.06
C SER A 81 -12.77 3.65 5.06
N ALA A 82 -11.70 4.26 5.57
CA ALA A 82 -10.42 4.43 4.90
C ALA A 82 -9.44 3.35 5.43
N LEU A 83 -9.25 2.29 4.65
CA LEU A 83 -8.49 1.11 5.06
C LEU A 83 -7.04 1.23 4.59
N ARG A 84 -6.14 1.42 5.55
CA ARG A 84 -4.69 1.56 5.32
C ARG A 84 -4.07 0.19 4.98
N VAL A 85 -3.35 0.13 3.87
CA VAL A 85 -2.55 -1.03 3.42
C VAL A 85 -1.15 -0.53 3.05
N GLU A 86 -0.50 0.10 4.01
CA GLU A 86 0.72 0.88 3.78
C GLU A 86 1.90 0.48 4.69
N GLY A 87 1.79 -0.63 5.41
CA GLY A 87 2.91 -1.12 6.21
C GLY A 87 3.28 -0.22 7.40
N GLY A 88 2.31 0.54 7.94
CA GLY A 88 2.48 1.35 9.14
C GLY A 88 3.27 2.65 8.93
N ILE A 89 3.16 3.28 7.75
CA ILE A 89 3.83 4.56 7.48
C ILE A 89 3.22 5.69 8.31
N VAL A 90 1.89 5.74 8.42
CA VAL A 90 1.21 6.70 9.29
C VAL A 90 1.31 6.22 10.74
N GLU A 91 2.01 7.00 11.56
CA GLU A 91 2.20 6.77 13.00
C GLU A 91 0.97 7.18 13.82
N SER A 92 -0.22 6.74 13.39
CA SER A 92 -1.49 7.04 14.06
C SER A 92 -2.45 5.87 13.97
N ILE A 93 -3.17 5.64 15.07
CA ILE A 93 -4.31 4.72 15.13
C ILE A 93 -5.63 5.38 14.69
N ALA A 94 -5.65 6.71 14.60
CA ALA A 94 -6.76 7.53 14.13
C ALA A 94 -6.65 7.80 12.61
#